data_AF-A0A136PYE2-F1
#
_entry.id   AF-A0A136PYE2-F1
#
_cell.length_a   1.000
_cell.length_b   1.000
_cell.length_c   1.000
_cell.angle_alpha   90.00
_cell.angle_beta   90.00
_cell.angle_gamma   90.00
#
_symmetry.space_group_name_H-M   'P 1'
#
loop_
_entity.id
_entity.type
_entity.pdbx_description
1 polymer ?
#
loop_
_entity_poly.entity_id
_entity_poly.type
_entity_poly.pdbx_seq_one_letter_code
_entity_poly.pdbx_strand_id
1 'polypeptide(L)' 'MTGPDHYREAERLLAAGALPESERDYTAPSLEVLIAGVGHAVLALAAATAANDPDPTGLGQPAKVSQEWTAVITPRELS' A
#
# COMPACT_ATOMS: atom_id res chain seq x y z
N MET A 1 -7.04 10.40 0.37
CA MET A 1 -6.22 9.29 -0.15
C MET A 1 -7.16 8.14 -0.45
N THR A 2 -7.00 7.51 -1.60
CA THR A 2 -7.67 6.27 -1.98
C THR A 2 -6.91 5.06 -1.38
N GLY A 3 -7.48 3.85 -1.47
CA GLY A 3 -6.77 2.62 -1.09
C GLY A 3 -5.38 2.48 -1.73
N PRO A 4 -5.27 2.66 -3.07
CA PRO A 4 -3.98 2.69 -3.76
C PRO A 4 -3.02 3.78 -3.28
N ASP A 5 -3.50 4.97 -2.90
CA ASP A 5 -2.66 6.03 -2.33
C ASP A 5 -2.09 5.64 -0.96
N HIS A 6 -2.92 5.00 -0.12
CA HIS A 6 -2.47 4.47 1.16
C HIS A 6 -1.44 3.34 0.98
N TYR A 7 -1.61 2.48 -0.03
CA TYR A 7 -0.62 1.44 -0.34
C TYR A 7 0.74 2.04 -0.73
N ARG A 8 0.76 3.01 -1.65
CA ARG A 8 2.00 3.69 -2.07
C ARG A 8 2.72 4.38 -0.92
N GLU A 9 1.97 5.05 -0.04
CA GLU A 9 2.55 5.75 1.10
C GLU A 9 3.08 4.77 2.16
N ALA A 10 2.42 3.63 2.37
CA ALA A 10 2.94 2.54 3.21
C ALA A 10 4.28 2.02 2.69
N GLU A 11 4.36 1.68 1.40
CA GLU A 11 5.60 1.21 0.75
C GLU A 11 6.72 2.26 0.88
N ARG A 12 6.40 3.55 0.67
CA ARG A 12 7.38 4.64 0.80
C ARG A 12 7.94 4.75 2.22
N LEU A 13 7.07 4.70 3.24
CA LEU A 13 7.44 4.82 4.65
C LEU A 13 8.22 3.58 5.13
N LEU A 14 7.83 2.40 4.68
CA LEU A 14 8.49 1.14 5.04
C LEU A 14 9.84 0.96 4.33
N ALA A 15 9.94 1.31 3.04
CA ALA A 15 11.19 1.25 2.29
C ALA A 15 12.24 2.23 2.83
N ALA A 16 11.83 3.41 3.29
CA ALA A 16 12.71 4.34 3.98
C ALA A 16 13.30 3.78 5.28
N GLY A 17 12.66 2.77 5.88
CA GLY A 17 13.13 2.06 7.06
C GLY A 17 13.99 0.82 6.78
N ALA A 18 14.13 0.40 5.52
CA ALA A 18 14.69 -0.90 5.12
C ALA A 18 16.16 -0.83 4.64
N LEU A 19 16.94 0.16 5.09
CA LEU A 19 18.36 0.28 4.71
C LEU A 19 19.17 -0.98 5.10
N PRO A 20 20.15 -1.41 4.27
CA PRO A 20 21.06 -2.51 4.57
C PRO A 20 21.76 -2.32 5.92
N GLU A 21 22.04 -3.40 6.65
CA GLU A 21 22.62 -3.34 8.00
C GLU A 21 23.94 -2.56 8.06
N SER A 22 24.71 -2.52 6.97
CA SER A 22 25.95 -1.76 6.80
C SER A 22 25.76 -0.26 6.52
N GLU A 23 24.56 0.16 6.13
CA GLU A 23 24.18 1.54 5.80
C GLU A 23 23.15 2.11 6.80
N ARG A 24 22.80 1.33 7.83
CA ARG A 24 21.98 1.81 8.93
C ARG A 24 22.71 2.91 9.67
N ASP A 25 22.29 4.15 9.42
CA ASP A 25 22.39 5.19 10.43
C ASP A 25 21.56 4.70 11.64
N TYR A 26 22.11 4.75 12.86
CA TYR A 26 21.44 4.26 14.08
C TYR A 26 20.21 5.12 14.47
N THR A 27 19.82 6.05 13.62
CA THR A 27 18.49 6.65 13.54
C THR A 27 17.53 5.69 12.83
N ALA A 28 17.22 4.55 13.46
CA ALA A 28 16.13 3.68 13.02
C ALA A 28 14.88 4.53 12.68
N PRO A 29 14.08 4.16 11.67
CA PRO A 29 12.84 4.89 11.38
C PRO A 29 12.08 5.05 12.69
N SER A 30 11.71 6.29 13.02
CA SER A 30 11.12 6.57 14.32
C SER A 30 9.85 5.73 14.48
N LEU A 31 9.47 5.43 15.72
CA LEU A 31 8.27 4.65 16.01
C LEU A 31 7.04 5.24 15.29
N GLU A 32 6.97 6.57 15.17
CA GLU A 32 5.95 7.29 14.43
C GLU A 32 5.93 6.95 12.94
N VAL A 33 7.10 6.82 12.28
CA VAL A 33 7.21 6.44 10.87
C VAL A 33 6.72 5.00 10.66
N LEU A 34 7.09 4.09 11.56
CA LEU A 34 6.63 2.70 11.50
C LEU A 34 5.12 2.59 11.72
N ILE A 35 4.57 3.30 12.72
CA ILE A 35 3.13 3.34 12.98
C ILE A 35 2.37 3.94 11.79
N ALA A 36 2.91 5.02 11.19
CA ALA A 36 2.32 5.63 10.01
C ALA A 36 2.31 4.66 8.81
N GLY A 37 3.42 3.97 8.56
CA GLY A 37 3.51 2.96 7.51
C GLY A 37 2.51 1.81 7.69
N VAL A 38 2.43 1.27 8.91
CA VAL A 38 1.45 0.22 9.26
C VAL A 38 0.01 0.73 9.13
N GLY A 39 -0.28 1.95 9.59
CA GLY A 39 -1.61 2.55 9.48
C GLY A 39 -2.05 2.69 8.02
N HIS A 40 -1.15 3.15 7.15
CA HIS A 40 -1.39 3.22 5.72
C HIS A 40 -1.59 1.83 5.09
N ALA A 41 -0.82 0.82 5.49
CA ALA A 41 -1.01 -0.55 5.01
C ALA A 41 -2.38 -1.13 5.41
N VAL A 42 -2.83 -0.88 6.65
CA VAL A 42 -4.15 -1.31 7.14
C VAL A 42 -5.28 -0.61 6.37
N LEU A 43 -5.17 0.70 6.13
CA LEU A 43 -6.16 1.44 5.35
C LEU A 43 -6.23 0.97 3.90
N ALA A 44 -5.08 0.65 3.30
CA ALA A 44 -5.02 0.05 1.98
C ALA A 44 -5.73 -1.32 1.95
N LEU A 45 -5.44 -2.19 2.92
CA LEU A 45 -6.07 -3.51 3.04
C LEU A 45 -7.59 -3.39 3.25
N ALA A 46 -8.04 -2.46 4.08
CA ALA A 46 -9.47 -2.20 4.30
C ALA A 46 -10.16 -1.74 3.02
N ALA A 47 -9.54 -0.84 2.25
CA ALA A 47 -10.07 -0.37 0.98
C ALA A 47 -10.11 -1.49 -0.08
N ALA A 48 -9.08 -2.34 -0.15
CA ALA A 48 -9.06 -3.50 -1.03
C ALA A 48 -10.17 -4.50 -0.67
N THR A 49 -10.36 -4.76 0.63
CA THR A 49 -11.42 -5.65 1.13
C THR A 49 -12.80 -5.10 0.83
N ALA A 50 -13.06 -3.82 1.12
CA ALA A 50 -14.35 -3.18 0.81
C ALA A 50 -14.64 -3.18 -0.70
N ALA A 51 -13.61 -3.07 -1.53
CA ALA A 51 -13.77 -3.11 -2.98
C ALA A 51 -13.90 -4.54 -3.54
N ASN A 52 -13.62 -5.58 -2.74
CA ASN A 52 -13.82 -7.00 -3.06
C ASN A 52 -15.06 -7.59 -2.37
N ASP A 53 -15.79 -6.81 -1.57
CA ASP A 53 -17.04 -7.23 -0.96
C ASP A 53 -17.98 -7.68 -2.09
N PRO A 54 -18.47 -8.95 -2.08
CA PRO A 54 -19.31 -9.46 -3.14
C PRO A 54 -20.52 -8.55 -3.33
N ASP A 55 -20.47 -7.77 -4.39
CA ASP A 55 -21.55 -6.91 -4.80
C ASP A 55 -22.84 -7.74 -4.89
N PRO A 56 -23.88 -7.46 -4.08
CA PRO A 56 -25.13 -8.20 -4.12
C PRO A 56 -25.83 -8.09 -5.49
N THR A 57 -25.40 -7.15 -6.35
CA THR A 57 -25.88 -6.98 -7.72
C THR A 57 -25.05 -7.71 -8.78
N GLY A 58 -23.91 -8.31 -8.40
CA GLY A 58 -23.08 -9.15 -9.27
C GLY A 58 -22.30 -8.41 -10.35
N LEU A 59 -22.21 -7.07 -10.30
CA LEU A 59 -21.45 -6.25 -11.25
C LEU A 59 -19.94 -6.30 -10.97
N GLY A 60 -19.54 -6.87 -9.84
CA GLY A 60 -18.15 -6.98 -9.41
C GLY A 60 -17.53 -5.62 -9.11
N GLN A 61 -16.22 -5.61 -8.89
CA GLN A 61 -15.47 -4.38 -8.64
C GLN A 61 -15.48 -3.48 -9.89
N PRO A 62 -15.78 -2.16 -9.78
CA PRO A 62 -15.73 -1.26 -10.94
C PRO A 62 -14.37 -1.31 -11.65
N ALA A 63 -14.37 -1.39 -12.98
CA ALA A 63 -13.15 -1.55 -13.78
C ALA A 63 -12.07 -0.50 -13.46
N LYS A 64 -12.48 0.73 -13.15
CA LYS A 64 -11.58 1.81 -12.73
C LYS A 64 -10.86 1.49 -11.42
N VAL A 65 -11.57 0.96 -10.42
CA VAL A 65 -11.00 0.58 -9.12
C VAL A 65 -10.00 -0.57 -9.29
N SER A 66 -10.34 -1.55 -10.14
CA SER A 66 -9.43 -2.65 -10.48
C SER A 66 -8.13 -2.15 -11.13
N GLN A 67 -8.23 -1.26 -12.13
CA GLN A 67 -7.06 -0.66 -12.79
C GLN A 67 -6.17 0.14 -11.84
N GLU A 68 -6.75 0.92 -10.93
CA GLU A 68 -6.01 1.70 -9.94
C GLU A 68 -5.21 0.80 -8.98
N TRP A 69 -5.78 -0.34 -8.57
CA TRP A 69 -5.08 -1.34 -7.77
C TRP A 69 -3.99 -2.06 -8.57
N THR A 70 -4.27 -2.50 -9.80
CA THR A 70 -3.26 -3.16 -10.67
C THR A 70 -2.03 -2.28 -10.86
N ALA A 71 -2.22 -0.97 -11.04
CA ALA A 71 -1.14 0.00 -11.24
C ALA A 71 -0.23 0.20 -10.01
N VAL A 72 -0.63 -0.25 -8.81
CA VAL A 72 0.19 -0.14 -7.60
C VAL A 72 0.80 -1.46 -7.14
N ILE A 73 0.15 -2.59 -7.40
CA ILE A 73 0.62 -3.92 -6.96
C ILE A 73 1.47 -4.65 -8.00
N THR A 74 1.43 -4.22 -9.27
CA THR A 74 2.23 -4.84 -10.34
C THR A 74 3.64 -4.26 -10.30
N PRO A 75 4.69 -5.08 -10.15
CA PRO A 75 6.08 -4.60 -10.17
C PRO A 75 6.38 -3.85 -11.46
N ARG A 76 7.04 -2.68 -11.38
CA ARG A 76 7.59 -1.99 -12.56
C ARG A 76 8.85 -2.69 -13.06
N GLU A 77 8.75 -3.91 -13.55
CA GLU A 77 9.78 -4.48 -14.42
C GLU A 77 9.13 -5.28 -15.54
N LEU A 78 9.76 -5.21 -16.72
CA LEU A 78 9.37 -5.72 -18.05
C LEU A 78 8.65 -4.72 -18.98
N SER A 79 9.32 -3.60 -19.28
CA SER A 79 9.28 -2.95 -20.60
C SER A 79 10.67 -2.45 -20.98
#